data_AF-A0A4Q0XNF2-F1
#
_entry.id   AF-A0A4Q0XNF2-F1
#
_cell.length_a   1.000
_cell.length_b   1.000
_cell.length_c   1.000
_cell.angle_alpha   90.00
_cell.angle_beta   90.00
_cell.angle_gamma   90.00
#
_symmetry.space_group_name_H-M   'P 1'
#
loop_
_entity.id
_entity.type
_entity.pdbx_description
1 polymer ?
#
loop_
_entity_poly.entity_id
_entity_poly.type
_entity_poly.pdbx_seq_one_letter_code
_entity_poly.pdbx_strand_id
1 'polypeptide(L)'
;MTIISPQSWSRVYSVGHKKIDNEHKIIFLLCDKLIYHAEDMNTIKEVLKEIIDYTKTHFKHEEKYMVEIAYPEFLTHQKEHKKLVRFLANFIENIGHYSRFEIKEALLDFIQSYFVGHILEHDKKFFHFRRPIHDLKKIFMWQDVYRVGHEKIDYEHQKLFEIAFKALDISIQDKHNSKFKATIVDLYDYMKYHFENEEEYMQSIRYKYLTYHRKLHLNIIQEMNNFIRLVPTLPKEKVDRKLIEYMDIWLVNHIVFEDKRLIKKD
;
A
#
# COMPACT_ATOMS: atom_id res chain seq x y z
N MET A 1 -3.48 17.81 -11.66
CA MET A 1 -3.02 16.58 -10.97
C MET A 1 -4.21 15.65 -10.84
N THR A 2 -4.32 14.61 -11.67
CA THR A 2 -5.38 13.60 -11.52
C THR A 2 -4.83 12.37 -10.82
N ILE A 3 -4.37 12.60 -9.59
CA ILE A 3 -4.80 11.89 -8.38
C ILE A 3 -5.75 10.73 -8.76
N ILE A 4 -5.32 9.47 -8.52
CA ILE A 4 -6.21 8.29 -8.40
C ILE A 4 -7.56 8.76 -7.86
N SER A 5 -8.57 8.82 -8.71
CA SER A 5 -9.83 9.41 -8.28
C SER A 5 -10.32 8.64 -7.05
N PRO A 6 -10.70 9.30 -5.95
CA PRO A 6 -11.27 8.62 -4.79
C PRO A 6 -12.56 7.85 -5.12
N GLN A 7 -13.08 7.98 -6.34
CA GLN A 7 -14.31 7.41 -6.90
C GLN A 7 -14.51 5.89 -6.85
N SER A 8 -13.60 5.07 -6.30
CA SER A 8 -14.01 3.73 -5.86
C SER A 8 -13.01 3.06 -4.95
N TRP A 9 -13.52 2.49 -3.86
CA TRP A 9 -12.88 1.40 -3.16
C TRP A 9 -12.46 0.30 -4.15
N SER A 10 -11.17 -0.01 -4.18
CA SER A 10 -10.62 -1.13 -4.93
C SER A 10 -10.28 -2.30 -3.99
N ARG A 11 -10.34 -3.52 -4.51
CA ARG A 11 -9.96 -4.73 -3.75
C ARG A 11 -8.50 -4.66 -3.27
N VAL A 12 -7.65 -3.87 -3.91
CA VAL A 12 -6.24 -3.69 -3.49
C VAL A 12 -6.11 -3.07 -2.10
N TYR A 13 -7.11 -2.29 -1.65
CA TYR A 13 -7.15 -1.67 -0.32
C TYR A 13 -7.75 -2.60 0.74
N SER A 14 -8.29 -3.76 0.36
CA SER A 14 -8.87 -4.70 1.33
C SER A 14 -7.79 -5.26 2.23
N VAL A 15 -8.05 -5.19 3.54
CA VAL A 15 -7.24 -5.86 4.56
C VAL A 15 -7.78 -7.25 4.90
N GLY A 16 -8.85 -7.67 4.21
CA GLY A 16 -9.51 -8.96 4.39
C GLY A 16 -10.39 -9.03 5.64
N HIS A 17 -10.71 -7.89 6.26
CA HIS A 17 -11.58 -7.82 7.43
C HIS A 17 -12.82 -6.97 7.13
N LYS A 18 -13.95 -7.63 6.87
CA LYS A 18 -15.18 -7.01 6.33
C LYS A 18 -15.63 -5.74 7.05
N LYS A 19 -15.58 -5.71 8.38
CA LYS A 19 -15.97 -4.53 9.16
C LYS A 19 -15.05 -3.34 8.86
N ILE A 20 -13.74 -3.60 8.78
CA ILE A 20 -12.71 -2.58 8.63
C ILE A 20 -12.66 -2.10 7.17
N ASP A 21 -12.75 -3.04 6.22
CA ASP A 21 -12.95 -2.71 4.80
C ASP A 21 -14.19 -1.82 4.59
N ASN A 22 -15.27 -2.03 5.36
CA ASN A 22 -16.46 -1.17 5.28
C ASN A 22 -16.25 0.21 5.91
N GLU A 23 -15.49 0.30 7.00
CA GLU A 23 -15.10 1.59 7.59
C GLU A 23 -14.21 2.39 6.66
N HIS A 24 -13.22 1.74 6.02
CA HIS A 24 -12.41 2.37 5.00
C HIS A 24 -13.30 2.91 3.86
N LYS A 25 -14.19 2.08 3.30
CA LYS A 25 -15.15 2.53 2.25
C LYS A 25 -15.95 3.75 2.66
N ILE A 26 -16.40 3.83 3.91
CA ILE A 26 -17.16 4.99 4.38
C ILE A 26 -16.29 6.24 4.39
N ILE A 27 -15.01 6.15 4.79
CA ILE A 27 -14.07 7.29 4.73
C ILE A 27 -13.88 7.76 3.28
N PHE A 28 -13.74 6.84 2.31
CA PHE A 28 -13.71 7.20 0.89
C PHE A 28 -14.98 7.93 0.45
N LEU A 29 -16.16 7.40 0.79
CA LEU A 29 -17.45 8.01 0.44
C LEU A 29 -17.63 9.41 1.03
N LEU A 30 -17.19 9.63 2.26
CA LEU A 30 -17.23 10.95 2.90
C LEU A 30 -16.30 11.95 2.20
N CYS A 31 -15.12 11.49 1.77
CA CYS A 31 -14.20 12.34 1.03
C CYS A 31 -14.74 12.66 -0.37
N ASP A 32 -15.31 11.69 -1.09
CA ASP A 32 -16.00 11.90 -2.36
C ASP A 32 -17.15 12.92 -2.21
N LYS A 33 -17.96 12.78 -1.15
CA LYS A 33 -19.01 13.74 -0.79
C LYS A 33 -18.47 15.16 -0.65
N LEU A 34 -17.36 15.35 0.08
CA LEU A 34 -16.77 16.69 0.24
C LEU A 34 -16.20 17.21 -1.08
N ILE A 35 -15.43 16.40 -1.79
CA ILE A 35 -14.68 16.82 -2.97
C ILE A 35 -15.62 17.17 -4.11
N TYR A 36 -16.60 16.32 -4.39
CA TYR A 36 -17.43 16.45 -5.60
C TYR A 36 -18.81 17.03 -5.36
N HIS A 37 -19.33 17.00 -4.13
CA HIS A 37 -20.71 17.37 -3.84
C HIS A 37 -20.88 18.52 -2.84
N ALA A 38 -19.84 18.90 -2.09
CA ALA A 38 -19.93 20.08 -1.22
C ALA A 38 -19.76 21.37 -2.04
N GLU A 39 -20.80 22.21 -2.02
CA GLU A 39 -20.87 23.45 -2.78
C GLU A 39 -20.50 24.68 -1.94
N ASP A 40 -20.74 24.69 -0.64
CA ASP A 40 -20.48 25.85 0.22
C ASP A 40 -19.59 25.52 1.43
N MET A 41 -19.09 26.57 2.09
CA MET A 41 -18.15 26.43 3.21
C MET A 41 -18.76 25.80 4.46
N ASN A 42 -20.07 25.92 4.68
CA ASN A 42 -20.72 25.28 5.83
C ASN A 42 -20.81 23.78 5.58
N THR A 43 -21.29 23.36 4.41
CA THR A 43 -21.31 21.95 4.01
C THR A 43 -19.91 21.32 4.06
N ILE A 44 -18.88 22.02 3.57
CA ILE A 44 -17.49 21.55 3.66
C ILE A 44 -17.06 21.32 5.11
N LYS A 45 -17.33 22.28 6.01
CA LYS A 45 -16.96 22.15 7.44
C LYS A 45 -17.69 21.00 8.11
N GLU A 46 -18.97 20.81 7.81
CA GLU A 46 -19.78 19.72 8.36
C GLU A 46 -19.27 18.35 7.91
N VAL A 47 -19.05 18.16 6.61
CA VAL A 47 -18.53 16.89 6.07
C VAL A 47 -17.09 16.64 6.53
N LEU A 48 -16.25 17.67 6.63
CA LEU A 48 -14.88 17.52 7.14
C LEU A 48 -14.88 17.06 8.61
N LYS A 49 -15.79 17.60 9.43
CA LYS A 49 -15.97 17.15 10.81
C LYS A 49 -16.42 15.68 10.86
N GLU A 50 -17.35 15.29 9.98
CA GLU A 50 -17.80 13.89 9.81
C GLU A 50 -16.62 12.96 9.47
N ILE A 51 -15.75 13.35 8.52
CA ILE A 51 -14.53 12.62 8.16
C ILE A 51 -13.61 12.43 9.38
N ILE A 52 -13.38 13.50 10.15
CA ILE A 52 -12.49 13.48 11.32
C ILE A 52 -13.03 12.53 12.41
N ASP A 53 -14.31 12.66 12.74
CA ASP A 53 -14.93 11.87 13.79
C ASP A 53 -15.04 10.39 13.40
N TYR A 54 -15.33 10.11 12.12
CA TYR A 54 -15.34 8.75 11.60
C TYR A 54 -13.93 8.14 11.58
N THR A 55 -12.91 8.88 11.14
CA THR A 55 -11.50 8.44 11.14
C THR A 55 -11.03 8.10 12.56
N LYS A 56 -11.33 8.94 13.55
CA LYS A 56 -11.03 8.65 14.97
C LYS A 56 -11.73 7.38 15.47
N THR A 57 -12.95 7.14 15.02
CA THR A 57 -13.75 5.97 15.41
C THR A 57 -13.18 4.69 14.79
N HIS A 58 -12.85 4.75 13.51
CA HIS A 58 -12.17 3.70 12.77
C HIS A 58 -10.84 3.30 13.44
N PHE A 59 -9.96 4.26 13.71
CA PHE A 59 -8.69 4.00 14.41
C PHE A 59 -8.88 3.38 15.80
N LYS A 60 -9.91 3.77 16.56
CA LYS A 60 -10.23 3.09 17.84
C LYS A 60 -10.62 1.63 17.64
N HIS A 61 -11.34 1.29 16.57
CA HIS A 61 -11.69 -0.10 16.28
C HIS A 61 -10.46 -0.92 15.90
N GLU A 62 -9.56 -0.38 15.09
CA GLU A 62 -8.29 -1.03 14.74
C GLU A 62 -7.38 -1.18 15.95
N GLU A 63 -7.24 -0.13 16.77
CA GLU A 63 -6.45 -0.16 18.00
C GLU A 63 -6.97 -1.22 18.98
N LYS A 64 -8.29 -1.34 19.12
CA LYS A 64 -8.92 -2.40 19.91
C LYS A 64 -8.56 -3.78 19.35
N TYR A 65 -8.68 -3.97 18.04
CA TYR A 65 -8.35 -5.24 17.38
C TYR A 65 -6.85 -5.59 17.51
N MET A 66 -5.96 -4.61 17.33
CA MET A 66 -4.51 -4.78 17.53
C MET A 66 -4.17 -5.25 18.94
N VAL A 67 -4.85 -4.70 19.96
CA VAL A 67 -4.71 -5.16 21.35
C VAL A 67 -5.22 -6.60 21.51
N GLU A 68 -6.39 -6.92 20.96
CA GLU A 68 -6.98 -8.28 21.01
C GLU A 68 -6.05 -9.35 20.41
N ILE A 69 -5.34 -9.02 19.31
CA ILE A 69 -4.42 -9.96 18.67
C ILE A 69 -2.99 -9.91 19.22
N ALA A 70 -2.72 -9.06 20.22
CA ALA A 70 -1.39 -8.76 20.74
C ALA A 70 -0.38 -8.37 19.63
N TYR A 71 -0.77 -7.42 18.77
CA TYR A 71 0.08 -6.96 17.68
C TYR A 71 1.36 -6.27 18.22
N PRO A 72 2.57 -6.77 17.91
CA PRO A 72 3.80 -6.27 18.52
C PRO A 72 4.11 -4.81 18.25
N GLU A 73 3.68 -4.29 17.09
CA GLU A 73 3.97 -2.91 16.68
C GLU A 73 2.81 -1.93 17.01
N PHE A 74 1.87 -2.32 17.87
CA PHE A 74 0.70 -1.51 18.25
C PHE A 74 1.06 -0.06 18.61
N LEU A 75 2.08 0.15 19.45
CA LEU A 75 2.47 1.49 19.88
C LEU A 75 3.04 2.34 18.74
N THR A 76 3.71 1.71 17.77
CA THR A 76 4.18 2.39 16.57
C THR A 76 3.00 2.74 15.66
N HIS A 77 2.10 1.80 15.44
CA HIS A 77 0.90 2.02 14.63
C HIS A 77 0.00 3.13 15.22
N GLN A 78 -0.24 3.13 16.53
CA GLN A 78 -0.99 4.18 17.22
C GLN A 78 -0.35 5.58 17.06
N LYS A 79 0.99 5.66 16.96
CA LYS A 79 1.65 6.95 16.67
C LYS A 79 1.31 7.46 15.29
N GLU A 80 1.20 6.59 14.29
CA GLU A 80 0.76 6.97 12.93
C GLU A 80 -0.69 7.48 12.93
N HIS A 81 -1.61 6.79 13.61
CA HIS A 81 -2.98 7.29 13.82
C HIS A 81 -3.00 8.70 14.44
N LYS A 82 -2.21 8.91 15.49
CA LYS A 82 -2.11 10.21 16.17
C LYS A 82 -1.59 11.32 15.24
N LYS A 83 -0.67 11.01 14.32
CA LYS A 83 -0.19 11.98 13.32
C LYS A 83 -1.30 12.35 12.34
N LEU A 84 -2.02 11.36 11.82
CA LEU A 84 -3.13 11.57 10.86
C LEU A 84 -4.27 12.39 11.49
N VAL A 85 -4.68 12.03 12.70
CA VAL A 85 -5.72 12.78 13.43
C VAL A 85 -5.27 14.23 13.73
N ARG A 86 -3.99 14.43 14.09
CA ARG A 86 -3.46 15.78 14.33
C ARG A 86 -3.42 16.60 13.04
N PHE A 87 -3.03 16.00 11.92
CA PHE A 87 -3.06 16.64 10.61
C PHE A 87 -4.47 17.15 10.29
N LEU A 88 -5.49 16.28 10.41
CA LEU A 88 -6.87 16.69 10.15
C LEU A 88 -7.39 17.74 11.13
N ALA A 89 -7.01 17.65 12.42
CA ALA A 89 -7.40 18.63 13.43
C ALA A 89 -6.81 20.02 13.14
N ASN A 90 -5.54 20.09 12.77
CA ASN A 90 -4.90 21.34 12.37
C ASN A 90 -5.53 21.89 11.07
N PHE A 91 -5.89 21.01 10.14
CA PHE A 91 -6.52 21.39 8.89
C PHE A 91 -7.90 22.03 9.11
N ILE A 92 -8.75 21.44 9.96
CA ILE A 92 -10.07 22.02 10.29
C ILE A 92 -9.96 23.33 11.07
N GLU A 93 -8.98 23.47 11.98
CA GLU A 93 -8.75 24.71 12.74
C GLU A 93 -8.38 25.88 11.84
N ASN A 94 -7.57 25.61 10.81
CA ASN A 94 -7.10 26.63 9.86
C ASN A 94 -8.00 26.75 8.62
N ILE A 95 -9.15 26.07 8.57
CA ILE A 95 -9.98 25.94 7.36
C ILE A 95 -10.40 27.30 6.77
N GLY A 96 -10.54 28.33 7.60
CA GLY A 96 -10.91 29.69 7.17
C GLY A 96 -9.84 30.40 6.34
N HIS A 97 -8.60 29.90 6.33
CA HIS A 97 -7.50 30.45 5.55
C HIS A 97 -7.40 29.86 4.13
N TYR A 98 -8.19 28.82 3.85
CA TYR A 98 -8.16 28.13 2.56
C TYR A 98 -9.40 28.44 1.74
N SER A 99 -9.20 28.59 0.43
CA SER A 99 -10.29 28.55 -0.54
C SER A 99 -10.91 27.15 -0.60
N ARG A 100 -12.15 27.07 -1.11
CA ARG A 100 -12.81 25.77 -1.37
C ARG A 100 -11.96 24.84 -2.25
N PHE A 101 -11.23 25.42 -3.22
CA PHE A 101 -10.36 24.66 -4.11
C PHE A 101 -9.17 24.05 -3.33
N GLU A 102 -8.47 24.84 -2.54
CA GLU A 102 -7.35 24.36 -1.70
C GLU A 102 -7.80 23.30 -0.70
N ILE A 103 -9.01 23.42 -0.15
CA ILE A 103 -9.56 22.41 0.76
C ILE A 103 -9.76 21.06 0.05
N LYS A 104 -10.32 21.10 -1.16
CA LYS A 104 -10.56 19.89 -1.96
C LYS A 104 -9.24 19.24 -2.38
N GLU A 105 -8.25 20.03 -2.82
CA GLU A 105 -6.92 19.53 -3.17
C GLU A 105 -6.21 18.91 -1.96
N ALA A 106 -6.26 19.57 -0.79
CA ALA A 106 -5.67 19.04 0.43
C ALA A 106 -6.34 17.74 0.90
N LEU A 107 -7.66 17.60 0.72
CA LEU A 107 -8.35 16.35 1.05
C LEU A 107 -8.05 15.23 0.05
N LEU A 108 -7.89 15.56 -1.23
CA LEU A 108 -7.43 14.61 -2.25
C LEU A 108 -6.03 14.07 -1.90
N ASP A 109 -5.11 14.96 -1.52
CA ASP A 109 -3.78 14.55 -1.06
C ASP A 109 -3.84 13.74 0.24
N PHE A 110 -4.67 14.15 1.22
CA PHE A 110 -4.90 13.37 2.43
C PHE A 110 -5.33 11.93 2.12
N ILE A 111 -6.34 11.75 1.26
CA ILE A 111 -6.82 10.41 0.94
C ILE A 111 -5.74 9.58 0.26
N GLN A 112 -4.99 10.15 -0.67
CA GLN A 112 -4.01 9.38 -1.43
C GLN A 112 -2.72 9.10 -0.70
N SER A 113 -2.11 10.16 -0.22
CA SER A 113 -0.75 10.13 0.29
C SER A 113 -0.74 9.63 1.74
N TYR A 114 -1.83 9.84 2.47
CA TYR A 114 -1.90 9.50 3.89
C TYR A 114 -2.81 8.31 4.17
N PHE A 115 -4.08 8.35 3.74
CA PHE A 115 -5.03 7.29 4.11
C PHE A 115 -4.81 5.99 3.33
N VAL A 116 -4.75 6.05 1.99
CA VAL A 116 -4.47 4.85 1.17
C VAL A 116 -3.08 4.30 1.48
N GLY A 117 -2.08 5.19 1.62
CA GLY A 117 -0.73 4.79 2.04
C GLY A 117 -0.75 4.06 3.38
N HIS A 118 -1.50 4.57 4.36
CA HIS A 118 -1.65 3.93 5.66
C HIS A 118 -2.29 2.54 5.60
N ILE A 119 -3.40 2.39 4.88
CA ILE A 119 -4.06 1.09 4.69
C ILE A 119 -3.06 0.06 4.13
N LEU A 120 -2.37 0.48 3.09
CA LEU A 120 -1.50 -0.38 2.30
C LEU A 120 -0.19 -0.72 3.02
N GLU A 121 0.40 0.21 3.78
CA GLU A 121 1.70 0.03 4.45
C GLU A 121 1.60 -0.42 5.91
N HIS A 122 0.49 -0.13 6.58
CA HIS A 122 0.32 -0.35 8.01
C HIS A 122 -0.85 -1.29 8.31
N ASP A 123 -2.05 -1.05 7.79
CA ASP A 123 -3.23 -1.85 8.20
C ASP A 123 -3.09 -3.30 7.77
N LYS A 124 -2.69 -3.51 6.51
CA LYS A 124 -2.42 -4.85 5.97
C LYS A 124 -1.48 -5.67 6.86
N LYS A 125 -0.45 -5.05 7.47
CA LYS A 125 0.53 -5.77 8.30
C LYS A 125 -0.10 -6.43 9.51
N PHE A 126 -0.94 -5.71 10.26
CA PHE A 126 -1.53 -6.28 11.47
C PHE A 126 -2.67 -7.26 11.16
N PHE A 127 -3.38 -7.10 10.03
CA PHE A 127 -4.31 -8.12 9.56
C PHE A 127 -3.59 -9.38 9.07
N HIS A 128 -2.41 -9.25 8.46
CA HIS A 128 -1.58 -10.40 8.08
C HIS A 128 -0.95 -11.09 9.29
N PHE A 129 -0.69 -10.36 10.38
CA PHE A 129 0.02 -10.88 11.55
C PHE A 129 -0.59 -12.17 12.13
N ARG A 130 -1.93 -12.24 12.26
CA ARG A 130 -2.62 -13.45 12.74
C ARG A 130 -3.22 -14.30 11.65
N ARG A 131 -3.30 -13.81 10.42
CA ARG A 131 -3.91 -14.57 9.34
C ARG A 131 -3.05 -15.82 9.03
N PRO A 132 -3.67 -17.00 8.92
CA PRO A 132 -2.95 -18.20 8.54
C PRO A 132 -2.26 -18.04 7.18
N ILE A 133 -1.04 -18.56 7.05
CA ILE A 133 -0.27 -18.52 5.79
C ILE A 133 -1.07 -19.11 4.63
N HIS A 134 -1.83 -20.19 4.87
CA HIS A 134 -2.66 -20.81 3.85
C HIS A 134 -3.77 -19.90 3.32
N ASP A 135 -4.28 -18.97 4.13
CA ASP A 135 -5.30 -18.00 3.72
C ASP A 135 -4.69 -16.78 3.05
N LEU A 136 -3.51 -16.34 3.51
CA LEU A 136 -2.74 -15.29 2.84
C LEU A 136 -2.35 -15.73 1.44
N LYS A 137 -1.92 -16.99 1.27
CA LYS A 137 -1.59 -17.56 -0.04
C LYS A 137 -2.74 -17.46 -1.05
N LYS A 138 -4.00 -17.60 -0.62
CA LYS A 138 -5.18 -17.53 -1.52
C LYS A 138 -5.43 -16.14 -2.11
N ILE A 139 -4.93 -15.10 -1.46
CA ILE A 139 -5.06 -13.71 -1.92
C ILE A 139 -3.78 -13.19 -2.58
N PHE A 140 -2.75 -14.03 -2.65
CA PHE A 140 -1.39 -13.71 -3.07
C PHE A 140 -1.16 -14.05 -4.55
N MET A 141 -1.85 -13.34 -5.45
CA MET A 141 -1.76 -13.58 -6.89
C MET A 141 -1.89 -12.26 -7.66
N TRP A 142 -1.37 -12.26 -8.89
CA TRP A 142 -1.64 -11.18 -9.84
C TRP A 142 -3.15 -10.98 -10.01
N GLN A 143 -3.56 -9.71 -10.06
CA GLN A 143 -4.93 -9.30 -10.34
C GLN A 143 -4.88 -8.20 -11.40
N ASP A 144 -5.85 -8.18 -12.33
CA ASP A 144 -5.88 -7.18 -13.40
C ASP A 144 -5.94 -5.73 -12.89
N VAL A 145 -6.40 -5.54 -11.65
CA VAL A 145 -6.36 -4.24 -10.97
C VAL A 145 -4.93 -3.70 -10.77
N TYR A 146 -3.88 -4.51 -10.90
CA TYR A 146 -2.48 -4.08 -10.83
C TYR A 146 -1.92 -3.64 -12.19
N ARG A 147 -2.64 -3.84 -13.30
CA ARG A 147 -2.18 -3.43 -14.62
C ARG A 147 -1.87 -1.94 -14.63
N VAL A 148 -0.70 -1.59 -15.15
CA VAL A 148 -0.30 -0.22 -15.42
C VAL A 148 -0.75 0.21 -16.82
N GLY A 149 -0.91 -0.75 -17.74
CA GLY A 149 -1.32 -0.51 -19.13
C GLY A 149 -0.16 -0.52 -20.14
N HIS A 150 1.00 -1.07 -19.78
CA HIS A 150 2.13 -1.32 -20.68
C HIS A 150 2.46 -2.80 -20.67
N GLU A 151 2.24 -3.46 -21.81
CA GLU A 151 2.26 -4.92 -21.90
C GLU A 151 3.53 -5.57 -21.35
N LYS A 152 4.72 -5.01 -21.66
CA LYS A 152 6.00 -5.52 -21.15
C LYS A 152 6.10 -5.42 -19.62
N ILE A 153 5.75 -4.27 -19.04
CA ILE A 153 5.81 -4.03 -17.59
C ILE A 153 4.77 -4.90 -16.87
N ASP A 154 3.55 -4.97 -17.40
CA ASP A 154 2.49 -5.83 -16.85
C ASP A 154 2.87 -7.32 -16.88
N TYR A 155 3.60 -7.77 -17.90
CA TYR A 155 4.13 -9.13 -17.99
C TYR A 155 5.23 -9.37 -16.95
N GLU A 156 6.14 -8.42 -16.77
CA GLU A 156 7.20 -8.51 -15.77
C GLU A 156 6.64 -8.52 -14.35
N HIS A 157 5.64 -7.69 -14.04
CA HIS A 157 4.94 -7.77 -12.76
C HIS A 157 4.33 -9.15 -12.54
N GLN A 158 3.61 -9.71 -13.52
CA GLN A 158 3.05 -11.07 -13.42
C GLN A 158 4.13 -12.12 -13.11
N LYS A 159 5.30 -12.01 -13.74
CA LYS A 159 6.44 -12.90 -13.48
C LYS A 159 7.03 -12.72 -12.07
N LEU A 160 7.10 -11.50 -11.54
CA LEU A 160 7.48 -11.27 -10.14
C LEU A 160 6.54 -11.99 -9.17
N PHE A 161 5.22 -11.86 -9.37
CA PHE A 161 4.23 -12.59 -8.56
C PHE A 161 4.38 -14.11 -8.69
N GLU A 162 4.63 -14.62 -9.89
CA GLU A 162 4.82 -16.06 -10.15
C GLU A 162 6.03 -16.61 -9.39
N ILE A 163 7.19 -15.95 -9.49
CA ILE A 163 8.43 -16.39 -8.83
C ILE A 163 8.28 -16.31 -7.31
N ALA A 164 7.68 -15.23 -6.79
CA ALA A 164 7.47 -15.08 -5.36
C ALA A 164 6.47 -16.09 -4.79
N PHE A 165 5.40 -16.40 -5.51
CA PHE A 165 4.47 -17.46 -5.13
C PHE A 165 5.16 -18.82 -5.08
N LYS A 166 6.00 -19.13 -6.09
CA LYS A 166 6.82 -20.35 -6.11
C LYS A 166 7.79 -20.40 -4.92
N ALA A 167 8.44 -19.29 -4.58
CA ALA A 167 9.32 -19.21 -3.43
C ALA A 167 8.58 -19.49 -2.11
N LEU A 168 7.40 -18.89 -1.94
CA LEU A 168 6.54 -19.11 -0.78
C LEU A 168 6.12 -20.59 -0.70
N ASP A 169 5.74 -21.22 -1.82
CA ASP A 169 5.33 -22.62 -1.85
C ASP A 169 6.42 -23.59 -1.43
N ILE A 170 7.64 -23.36 -1.90
CA ILE A 170 8.79 -24.17 -1.50
C ILE A 170 9.09 -23.92 -0.02
N SER A 171 9.10 -22.65 0.42
CA SER A 171 9.36 -22.29 1.81
C SER A 171 8.35 -22.90 2.77
N ILE A 172 7.06 -22.95 2.39
CA ILE A 172 5.98 -23.55 3.18
C ILE A 172 6.23 -25.03 3.44
N GLN A 173 6.80 -25.76 2.47
CA GLN A 173 7.12 -27.18 2.62
C GLN A 173 8.43 -27.36 3.40
N ASP A 174 9.49 -26.71 2.95
CA ASP A 174 10.81 -26.73 3.58
C ASP A 174 11.65 -25.52 3.12
N LYS A 175 11.87 -24.56 4.02
CA LYS A 175 12.72 -23.39 3.74
C LYS A 175 14.21 -23.71 3.58
N HIS A 176 14.67 -24.90 3.97
CA HIS A 176 16.06 -25.34 3.77
C HIS A 176 16.26 -26.04 2.43
N ASN A 177 15.19 -26.20 1.65
CA ASN A 177 15.24 -26.75 0.31
C ASN A 177 16.18 -25.90 -0.58
N SER A 178 17.12 -26.54 -1.26
CA SER A 178 18.04 -25.85 -2.17
C SER A 178 17.31 -25.08 -3.27
N LYS A 179 16.14 -25.56 -3.70
CA LYS A 179 15.26 -24.87 -4.65
C LYS A 179 14.68 -23.57 -4.08
N PHE A 180 14.49 -23.45 -2.77
CA PHE A 180 14.04 -22.20 -2.16
C PHE A 180 15.08 -21.11 -2.36
N LYS A 181 16.34 -21.39 -1.99
CA LYS A 181 17.44 -20.45 -2.18
C LYS A 181 17.60 -20.05 -3.65
N ALA A 182 17.55 -21.01 -4.56
CA ALA A 182 17.59 -20.73 -6.00
C ALA A 182 16.43 -19.81 -6.43
N THR A 183 15.20 -20.11 -6.02
CA THR A 183 14.01 -19.31 -6.40
C THR A 183 14.05 -17.89 -5.82
N ILE A 184 14.62 -17.71 -4.62
CA ILE A 184 14.81 -16.38 -4.03
C ILE A 184 15.87 -15.56 -4.79
N VAL A 185 16.93 -16.21 -5.28
CA VAL A 185 17.90 -15.58 -6.17
C VAL A 185 17.24 -15.21 -7.50
N ASP A 186 16.45 -16.13 -8.08
CA ASP A 186 15.67 -15.85 -9.30
C ASP A 186 14.75 -14.63 -9.11
N LEU A 187 14.08 -14.51 -7.95
CA LEU A 187 13.23 -13.36 -7.64
C LEU A 187 14.04 -12.06 -7.61
N TYR A 188 15.18 -12.08 -6.92
CA TYR A 188 16.07 -10.91 -6.83
C TYR A 188 16.62 -10.47 -8.19
N ASP A 189 17.10 -11.42 -8.99
CA ASP A 189 17.65 -11.13 -10.32
C ASP A 189 16.55 -10.62 -11.26
N TYR A 190 15.34 -11.19 -11.19
CA TYR A 190 14.21 -10.73 -11.99
C TYR A 190 13.70 -9.35 -11.57
N MET A 191 13.73 -9.02 -10.27
CA MET A 191 13.43 -7.66 -9.79
C MET A 191 14.39 -6.63 -10.39
N LYS A 192 15.69 -6.92 -10.41
CA LYS A 192 16.67 -6.04 -11.04
C LYS A 192 16.43 -5.85 -12.52
N TYR A 193 16.22 -6.96 -13.23
CA TYR A 193 15.92 -6.94 -14.66
C TYR A 193 14.67 -6.11 -14.98
N HIS A 194 13.62 -6.28 -14.19
CA HIS A 194 12.39 -5.50 -14.32
C HIS A 194 12.63 -4.00 -14.08
N PHE A 195 13.30 -3.63 -12.98
CA PHE A 195 13.61 -2.23 -12.68
C PHE A 195 14.49 -1.58 -13.76
N GLU A 196 15.47 -2.30 -14.31
CA GLU A 196 16.28 -1.81 -15.43
C GLU A 196 15.41 -1.52 -16.66
N ASN A 197 14.54 -2.44 -17.05
CA ASN A 197 13.62 -2.26 -18.18
C ASN A 197 12.63 -1.10 -17.97
N GLU A 198 12.09 -0.99 -16.77
CA GLU A 198 11.16 0.06 -16.42
C GLU A 198 11.85 1.43 -16.42
N GLU A 199 13.05 1.53 -15.86
CA GLU A 199 13.84 2.77 -15.87
C GLU A 199 14.27 3.18 -17.29
N GLU A 200 14.62 2.22 -18.15
CA GLU A 200 14.86 2.46 -19.58
C GLU A 200 13.62 3.04 -20.26
N TYR A 201 12.44 2.46 -19.97
CA TYR A 201 11.17 2.99 -20.47
C TYR A 201 10.91 4.41 -19.95
N MET A 202 11.04 4.65 -18.64
CA MET A 202 10.92 5.98 -18.04
C MET A 202 11.86 7.00 -18.67
N GLN A 203 13.10 6.60 -18.96
CA GLN A 203 14.07 7.45 -19.63
C GLN A 203 13.65 7.76 -21.07
N SER A 204 13.11 6.78 -21.80
CA SER A 204 12.62 6.96 -23.17
C SER A 204 11.47 7.97 -23.27
N ILE A 205 10.59 8.01 -22.26
CA ILE A 205 9.47 8.96 -22.18
C ILE A 205 9.83 10.26 -21.43
N ARG A 206 11.11 10.43 -21.03
CA ARG A 206 11.60 11.58 -20.24
C ARG A 206 10.78 11.82 -18.97
N TYR A 207 10.44 10.75 -18.25
CA TYR A 207 9.63 10.81 -17.04
C TYR A 207 10.30 11.69 -15.97
N LYS A 208 9.60 12.77 -15.57
CA LYS A 208 10.14 13.83 -14.69
C LYS A 208 10.61 13.34 -13.31
N TYR A 209 10.08 12.21 -12.85
CA TYR A 209 10.40 11.63 -11.53
C TYR A 209 11.34 10.43 -11.58
N LEU A 210 12.02 10.16 -12.72
CA LEU A 210 12.94 9.02 -12.86
C LEU A 210 14.00 8.94 -11.74
N THR A 211 14.61 10.07 -11.37
CA THR A 211 15.63 10.09 -10.30
C THR A 211 15.05 9.70 -8.93
N TYR A 212 13.81 10.09 -8.64
CA TYR A 212 13.12 9.68 -7.42
C TYR A 212 12.79 8.18 -7.47
N HIS A 213 12.23 7.73 -8.59
CA HIS A 213 11.82 6.36 -8.80
C HIS A 213 13.01 5.37 -8.69
N ARG A 214 14.16 5.72 -9.28
CA ARG A 214 15.44 4.99 -9.10
C ARG A 214 15.85 4.81 -7.64
N LYS A 215 15.63 5.82 -6.80
CA LYS A 215 15.94 5.71 -5.36
C LYS A 215 15.00 4.71 -4.68
N LEU A 216 13.74 4.65 -5.09
CA LEU A 216 12.81 3.62 -4.60
C LEU A 216 13.34 2.24 -4.96
N HIS A 217 13.66 1.99 -6.24
CA HIS A 217 14.27 0.73 -6.72
C HIS A 217 15.50 0.30 -5.93
N LEU A 218 16.43 1.22 -5.71
CA LEU A 218 17.63 0.95 -4.93
C LEU A 218 17.30 0.51 -3.49
N ASN A 219 16.32 1.14 -2.85
CA ASN A 219 15.90 0.76 -1.49
C ASN A 219 15.28 -0.64 -1.47
N ILE A 220 14.47 -1.01 -2.47
CA ILE A 220 13.88 -2.37 -2.57
C ILE A 220 14.96 -3.43 -2.66
N ILE A 221 15.93 -3.19 -3.53
CA ILE A 221 17.04 -4.11 -3.76
C ILE A 221 17.89 -4.25 -2.49
N GLN A 222 18.08 -3.17 -1.73
CA GLN A 222 18.77 -3.24 -0.43
C GLN A 222 17.98 -4.04 0.60
N GLU A 223 16.67 -3.82 0.72
CA GLU A 223 15.80 -4.57 1.63
C GLU A 223 15.75 -6.06 1.28
N MET A 224 15.61 -6.40 0.00
CA MET A 224 15.63 -7.79 -0.48
C MET A 224 16.98 -8.45 -0.19
N ASN A 225 18.10 -7.75 -0.42
CA ASN A 225 19.44 -8.26 -0.06
C ASN A 225 19.57 -8.54 1.45
N ASN A 226 19.07 -7.64 2.30
CA ASN A 226 19.07 -7.82 3.75
C ASN A 226 18.24 -9.04 4.15
N PHE A 227 17.06 -9.21 3.55
CA PHE A 227 16.21 -10.38 3.78
C PHE A 227 16.91 -11.69 3.37
N ILE A 228 17.50 -11.76 2.17
CA ILE A 228 18.23 -12.94 1.68
C ILE A 228 19.35 -13.35 2.64
N ARG A 229 20.07 -12.39 3.23
CA ARG A 229 21.11 -12.66 4.23
C ARG A 229 20.56 -13.24 5.52
N LEU A 230 19.35 -12.86 5.92
CA LEU A 230 18.70 -13.30 7.16
C LEU A 230 17.94 -14.63 7.01
N VAL A 231 17.56 -15.03 5.81
CA VAL A 231 16.83 -16.29 5.53
C VAL A 231 17.39 -17.52 6.28
N PRO A 232 18.72 -17.77 6.33
CA PRO A 232 19.26 -18.94 7.01
C PRO A 232 18.96 -18.97 8.52
N THR A 233 18.94 -17.80 9.18
CA THR A 233 18.79 -17.68 10.63
C THR A 233 17.35 -17.46 11.07
N LEU A 234 16.48 -16.97 10.19
CA LEU A 234 15.08 -16.73 10.50
C LEU A 234 14.29 -18.04 10.63
N PRO A 235 13.36 -18.14 11.61
CA PRO A 235 12.35 -19.20 11.61
C PRO A 235 11.56 -19.21 10.31
N LYS A 236 11.18 -20.41 9.84
CA LYS A 236 10.40 -20.61 8.61
C LYS A 236 9.18 -19.69 8.51
N GLU A 237 8.39 -19.61 9.58
CA GLU A 237 7.21 -18.74 9.60
C GLU A 237 7.55 -17.27 9.35
N LYS A 238 8.69 -16.77 9.87
CA LYS A 238 9.12 -15.39 9.62
C LYS A 238 9.54 -15.18 8.17
N VAL A 239 10.15 -16.19 7.54
CA VAL A 239 10.50 -16.16 6.10
C VAL A 239 9.21 -16.11 5.27
N ASP A 240 8.26 -16.99 5.54
CA ASP A 240 6.97 -17.06 4.82
C ASP A 240 6.21 -15.74 4.94
N ARG A 241 6.12 -15.17 6.15
CA ARG A 241 5.45 -13.87 6.38
C ARG A 241 6.16 -12.71 5.68
N LYS A 242 7.50 -12.70 5.65
CA LYS A 242 8.25 -11.65 4.96
C LYS A 242 8.07 -11.72 3.44
N LEU A 243 8.02 -12.92 2.85
CA LEU A 243 7.68 -13.07 1.43
C LEU A 243 6.28 -12.53 1.12
N ILE A 244 5.32 -12.79 2.01
CA ILE A 244 3.96 -12.27 1.85
C ILE A 244 3.94 -10.74 1.93
N GLU A 245 4.66 -10.15 2.89
CA GLU A 245 4.80 -8.71 3.03
C GLU A 245 5.45 -8.08 1.78
N TYR A 246 6.49 -8.70 1.22
CA TYR A 246 7.13 -8.17 0.01
C TYR A 246 6.18 -8.09 -1.19
N MET A 247 5.26 -9.04 -1.40
CA MET A 247 4.36 -8.91 -2.56
C MET A 247 3.07 -8.16 -2.26
N ASP A 248 2.35 -8.47 -1.17
CA ASP A 248 1.01 -7.88 -0.97
C ASP A 248 1.05 -6.45 -0.41
N ILE A 249 2.19 -6.06 0.15
CA ILE A 249 2.44 -4.69 0.62
C ILE A 249 3.45 -4.04 -0.31
N TRP A 250 4.68 -4.52 -0.35
CA TRP A 250 5.76 -3.75 -0.99
C TRP A 250 5.56 -3.61 -2.52
N LEU A 251 5.44 -4.72 -3.24
CA LEU A 251 5.25 -4.74 -4.69
C LEU A 251 3.91 -4.10 -5.10
N VAL A 252 2.81 -4.45 -4.41
CA VAL A 252 1.50 -3.83 -4.70
C VAL A 252 1.54 -2.32 -4.51
N ASN A 253 2.19 -1.82 -3.46
CA ASN A 253 2.24 -0.38 -3.21
C ASN A 253 3.07 0.34 -4.27
N HIS A 254 4.21 -0.24 -4.62
CA HIS A 254 5.04 0.28 -5.71
C HIS A 254 4.26 0.36 -7.02
N ILE A 255 3.61 -0.73 -7.43
CA ILE A 255 2.79 -0.75 -8.66
C ILE A 255 1.65 0.29 -8.60
N VAL A 256 0.91 0.32 -7.50
CA VAL A 256 -0.28 1.16 -7.37
C VAL A 256 0.06 2.65 -7.30
N PHE A 257 1.11 3.01 -6.57
CA PHE A 257 1.47 4.41 -6.34
C PHE A 257 2.51 4.95 -7.30
N GLU A 258 3.41 4.13 -7.81
CA GLU A 258 4.54 4.59 -8.61
C GLU A 258 4.36 4.20 -10.08
N ASP A 259 4.24 2.92 -10.39
CA ASP A 259 4.32 2.44 -11.78
C ASP A 259 3.07 2.83 -12.58
N LYS A 260 1.90 2.85 -11.91
CA LYS A 260 0.66 3.37 -12.51
C LYS A 260 0.72 4.85 -12.88
N ARG A 261 1.66 5.63 -12.33
CA ARG A 261 1.84 7.05 -12.70
C ARG A 261 2.54 7.19 -14.06
N LEU A 262 3.23 6.16 -14.54
CA LEU A 262 4.01 6.22 -15.79
C LEU A 262 3.15 6.38 -17.04
N ILE A 263 1.93 5.86 -17.01
CA ILE A 263 1.07 5.75 -18.20
C ILE A 263 -0.07 6.77 -18.18
N LYS A 264 -0.25 7.47 -17.05
CA LYS A 264 -1.17 8.59 -16.97
C LYS A 264 -0.58 9.77 -17.74
N LYS A 265 -1.15 10.02 -18.92
CA LYS A 265 -0.88 11.24 -19.70
C LYS A 265 -1.31 12.46 -18.86
N ASP A 266 -0.37 13.38 -18.66
CA ASP A 266 -0.63 14.75 -18.20
C ASP A 266 -1.64 15.44 -19.16
#